data_AF-A0A521G3E4-F1
#
_entry.id   AF-A0A521G3E4-F1
#
_cell.length_a   1.000
_cell.length_b   1.000
_cell.length_c   1.000
_cell.angle_alpha   90.00
_cell.angle_beta   90.00
_cell.angle_gamma   90.00
#
_symmetry.space_group_name_H-M   'P 1'
#
loop_
_entity.id
_entity.type
_entity.pdbx_description
1 polymer ?
#
loop_
_entity_poly.entity_id
_entity_poly.type
_entity_poly.pdbx_seq_one_letter_code
_entity_poly.pdbx_strand_id
1 'polypeptide(L)'
;MTKWNYAAFESNRPGREGITELEHKVREKLDELGLQAEHAKIAMTNMVEGAARAVVYYPETVISLPPAKKLASWIKGDVNTKVDSVADAEQYKEEMYEGISELLSSLSDEQAARSEIAATACKNGYATVTVWYPAEVL
;
A
#
# COMPACT_ATOMS: atom_id res chain seq x y z
N MET A 1 -12.36 11.02 9.65
CA MET A 1 -11.22 10.35 9.02
C MET A 1 -11.55 8.89 9.02
N THR A 2 -11.59 8.31 7.82
CA THR A 2 -11.90 6.91 7.60
C THR A 2 -10.70 6.06 7.99
N LYS A 3 -10.92 4.98 8.75
CA LYS A 3 -9.88 4.01 9.05
C LYS A 3 -9.50 3.26 7.78
N TRP A 4 -8.21 3.07 7.55
CA TRP A 4 -7.70 2.23 6.48
C TRP A 4 -7.23 0.89 7.06
N ASN A 5 -7.42 -0.18 6.29
CA ASN A 5 -6.96 -1.53 6.57
C ASN A 5 -6.12 -2.03 5.40
N TYR A 6 -5.47 -3.19 5.57
CA TYR A 6 -4.73 -3.83 4.50
C TYR A 6 -4.99 -5.33 4.41
N ALA A 7 -4.81 -5.88 3.20
CA ALA A 7 -4.72 -7.30 2.94
C ALA A 7 -3.40 -7.60 2.23
N ALA A 8 -2.58 -8.49 2.79
CA ALA A 8 -1.28 -8.87 2.26
C ALA A 8 -1.33 -10.28 1.64
N PHE A 9 -0.66 -10.43 0.50
CA PHE A 9 -0.60 -11.67 -0.28
C PHE A 9 0.85 -12.00 -0.61
N GLU A 10 1.15 -13.29 -0.64
CA GLU A 10 2.46 -13.82 -1.04
C GLU A 10 2.27 -14.93 -2.07
N SER A 11 3.25 -15.07 -2.98
CA SER A 11 3.37 -16.20 -3.89
C SER A 11 4.77 -16.80 -3.80
N ASN A 12 4.80 -18.13 -3.63
CA ASN A 12 6.03 -18.93 -3.63
C ASN A 12 6.48 -19.30 -5.05
N ARG A 13 5.75 -18.88 -6.09
CA ARG A 13 6.13 -19.13 -7.48
C ARG A 13 7.16 -18.08 -7.93
N PRO A 14 8.24 -18.48 -8.60
CA PRO A 14 9.24 -17.54 -9.07
C PRO A 14 8.75 -16.74 -10.29
N GLY A 15 9.26 -15.52 -10.41
CA GLY A 15 9.13 -14.72 -11.63
C GLY A 15 7.69 -14.42 -12.04
N ARG A 16 7.40 -14.53 -13.34
CA ARG A 16 6.12 -14.11 -13.92
C ARG A 16 4.92 -14.89 -13.38
N GLU A 17 5.09 -16.17 -13.08
CA GLU A 17 3.98 -16.98 -12.55
C GLU A 17 3.51 -16.51 -11.17
N GLY A 18 4.45 -16.11 -10.30
CA GLY A 18 4.11 -15.55 -9.00
C GLY A 18 3.40 -14.21 -9.11
N ILE A 19 3.81 -13.37 -10.07
CA ILE A 19 3.12 -12.10 -10.35
C ILE A 19 1.70 -12.34 -10.85
N THR A 20 1.49 -13.26 -11.80
CA THR A 20 0.14 -13.60 -12.28
C THR A 20 -0.76 -14.12 -11.16
N GLU A 21 -0.21 -14.94 -10.24
CA GLU A 21 -0.96 -15.41 -9.07
C GLU A 21 -1.37 -14.25 -8.15
N LEU A 22 -0.47 -13.31 -7.88
CA LEU A 22 -0.75 -12.14 -7.06
C LEU A 22 -1.75 -11.19 -7.72
N GLU A 23 -1.65 -10.97 -9.02
CA GLU A 23 -2.64 -10.20 -9.78
C GLU A 23 -4.04 -10.80 -9.65
N HIS A 24 -4.14 -12.15 -9.63
CA HIS A 24 -5.40 -12.83 -9.41
C HIS A 24 -5.94 -12.62 -8.00
N LYS A 25 -5.13 -12.86 -6.96
CA LYS A 25 -5.52 -12.64 -5.54
C LYS A 25 -5.93 -11.19 -5.27
N VAL A 26 -5.19 -10.23 -5.83
CA VAL A 26 -5.53 -8.81 -5.70
C VAL A 26 -6.84 -8.50 -6.40
N ARG A 27 -7.10 -9.06 -7.59
CA ARG A 27 -8.39 -8.88 -8.27
C ARG A 27 -9.54 -9.44 -7.46
N GLU A 28 -9.42 -10.67 -6.96
CA GLU A 28 -10.43 -11.27 -6.08
C GLU A 28 -10.70 -10.37 -4.87
N LYS A 29 -9.65 -9.80 -4.28
CA LYS A 29 -9.80 -8.89 -3.15
C LYS A 29 -10.53 -7.60 -3.52
N LEU A 30 -10.24 -7.00 -4.66
CA LEU A 30 -10.93 -5.80 -5.12
C LEU A 30 -12.41 -6.09 -5.42
N ASP A 31 -12.70 -7.28 -5.98
CA ASP A 31 -14.08 -7.71 -6.23
C ASP A 31 -14.86 -7.90 -4.91
N GLU A 32 -14.23 -8.48 -3.88
CA GLU A 32 -14.82 -8.57 -2.52
C GLU A 32 -15.12 -7.20 -1.91
N LEU A 33 -14.23 -6.23 -2.10
CA LEU A 33 -14.33 -4.88 -1.54
C LEU A 33 -15.45 -4.04 -2.21
N GLY A 34 -15.88 -4.42 -3.42
CA GLY A 34 -16.92 -3.72 -4.15
C GLY A 34 -16.63 -2.22 -4.28
N LEU A 35 -17.53 -1.38 -3.74
CA LEU A 35 -17.38 0.08 -3.82
C LEU A 35 -16.17 0.62 -3.03
N GLN A 36 -15.68 -0.10 -2.00
CA GLN A 36 -14.48 0.32 -1.27
C GLN A 36 -13.23 0.26 -2.15
N ALA A 37 -13.24 -0.57 -3.20
CA ALA A 37 -12.12 -0.73 -4.11
C ALA A 37 -11.80 0.52 -4.92
N GLU A 38 -12.74 1.47 -5.07
CA GLU A 38 -12.55 2.71 -5.83
C GLU A 38 -11.33 3.52 -5.38
N HIS A 39 -11.04 3.48 -4.08
CA HIS A 39 -9.91 4.20 -3.49
C HIS A 39 -8.81 3.28 -2.97
N ALA A 40 -8.88 1.98 -3.24
CA ALA A 40 -7.86 1.04 -2.80
C ALA A 40 -6.49 1.39 -3.40
N LYS A 41 -5.44 1.18 -2.61
CA LYS A 41 -4.03 1.37 -3.02
C LYS A 41 -3.34 0.03 -3.06
N ILE A 42 -2.59 -0.22 -4.12
CA ILE A 42 -1.98 -1.52 -4.38
C ILE A 42 -0.47 -1.31 -4.47
N ALA A 43 0.28 -2.05 -3.67
CA ALA A 43 1.73 -2.14 -3.78
C ALA A 43 2.11 -3.59 -4.10
N MET A 44 2.81 -3.80 -5.22
CA MET A 44 3.31 -5.11 -5.63
C MET A 44 4.82 -5.07 -5.80
N THR A 45 5.49 -6.12 -5.37
CA THR A 45 6.95 -6.25 -5.49
C THR A 45 7.32 -7.65 -5.97
N ASN A 46 8.14 -7.69 -7.02
CA ASN A 46 8.82 -8.88 -7.51
C ASN A 46 10.20 -8.92 -6.85
N MET A 47 10.42 -9.81 -5.90
CA MET A 47 11.76 -10.04 -5.38
C MET A 47 12.46 -11.09 -6.23
N VAL A 48 13.54 -10.70 -6.91
CA VAL A 48 14.48 -11.64 -7.52
C VAL A 48 15.13 -12.40 -6.36
N GLU A 49 14.94 -13.73 -6.30
CA GLU A 49 15.40 -14.65 -5.22
C GLU A 49 14.49 -14.74 -3.96
N GLY A 50 13.28 -14.18 -3.99
CA GLY A 50 12.32 -14.30 -2.88
C GLY A 50 10.89 -14.53 -3.35
N ALA A 51 9.96 -14.71 -2.41
CA ALA A 51 8.55 -14.79 -2.74
C ALA A 51 8.03 -13.42 -3.20
N ALA A 52 7.24 -13.41 -4.28
CA ALA A 52 6.60 -12.19 -4.76
C ALA A 52 5.49 -11.78 -3.76
N ARG A 53 5.24 -10.47 -3.61
CA ARG A 53 4.25 -9.96 -2.64
C ARG A 53 3.37 -8.87 -3.21
N ALA A 54 2.15 -8.81 -2.69
CA ALA A 54 1.19 -7.76 -2.97
C ALA A 54 0.48 -7.32 -1.69
N VAL A 55 0.21 -6.03 -1.55
CA VAL A 55 -0.61 -5.48 -0.46
C VAL A 55 -1.66 -4.56 -1.04
N VAL A 56 -2.91 -4.74 -0.58
CA VAL A 56 -4.05 -3.91 -0.92
C VAL A 56 -4.45 -3.13 0.33
N TYR A 57 -4.28 -1.81 0.32
CA TYR A 57 -4.78 -0.91 1.34
C TYR A 57 -6.16 -0.39 0.92
N TYR A 58 -7.12 -0.39 1.84
CA TYR A 58 -8.50 0.00 1.52
C TYR A 58 -9.18 0.69 2.71
N PRO A 59 -10.12 1.61 2.46
CA PRO A 59 -10.88 2.26 3.52
C PRO A 59 -11.91 1.30 4.13
N GLU A 60 -12.13 1.38 5.44
CA GLU A 60 -13.14 0.60 6.17
C GLU A 60 -14.56 0.91 5.72
N THR A 61 -14.79 2.08 5.11
CA THR A 61 -16.07 2.51 4.56
C THR A 61 -15.90 3.06 3.16
N VAL A 62 -16.99 3.11 2.39
CA VAL A 62 -16.99 3.74 1.07
C VAL A 62 -16.79 5.25 1.25
N ILE A 63 -15.71 5.78 0.66
CA ILE A 63 -15.46 7.22 0.63
C ILE A 63 -16.18 7.80 -0.59
N SER A 64 -16.97 8.85 -0.39
CA SER A 64 -17.60 9.60 -1.49
C SER A 64 -17.01 11.00 -1.52
N LEU A 65 -16.24 11.30 -2.57
CA LEU A 65 -15.58 12.59 -2.74
C LEU A 65 -16.14 13.37 -3.91
N PRO A 66 -16.21 14.71 -3.81
CA PRO A 66 -16.47 15.53 -4.98
C PRO A 66 -15.33 15.38 -6.02
N PRO A 67 -15.61 15.62 -7.32
CA PRO A 67 -14.56 15.70 -8.33
C PRO A 67 -13.50 16.74 -7.92
N ALA A 68 -12.21 16.40 -7.99
CA ALA A 68 -11.16 17.37 -7.70
C ALA A 68 -11.15 18.46 -8.77
N LYS A 69 -11.06 19.73 -8.35
CA LYS A 69 -10.89 20.85 -9.27
C LYS A 69 -9.41 21.13 -9.51
N LYS A 70 -8.55 20.99 -8.50
CA LYS A 70 -7.09 21.06 -8.65
C LYS A 70 -6.34 20.42 -7.48
N LEU A 71 -5.23 19.73 -7.76
CA LEU A 71 -4.26 19.33 -6.74
C LEU A 71 -3.15 20.39 -6.69
N ALA A 72 -2.97 21.03 -5.54
CA ALA A 72 -2.09 22.19 -5.43
C ALA A 72 -0.61 21.79 -5.26
N SER A 73 -0.34 20.95 -4.26
CA SER A 73 1.01 20.53 -3.87
C SER A 73 0.96 19.15 -3.21
N TRP A 74 2.06 18.41 -3.30
CA TRP A 74 2.17 17.05 -2.76
C TRP A 74 3.10 17.05 -1.54
N ILE A 75 2.68 16.35 -0.49
CA ILE A 75 3.49 16.03 0.68
C ILE A 75 4.01 14.61 0.50
N LYS A 76 5.28 14.40 0.89
CA LYS A 76 5.91 13.09 0.94
C LYS A 76 5.86 12.57 2.38
N GLY A 77 5.18 11.45 2.61
CA GLY A 77 5.26 10.67 3.83
C GLY A 77 6.11 9.43 3.59
N ASP A 78 7.21 9.27 4.34
CA ASP A 78 8.04 8.07 4.27
C ASP A 78 7.78 7.19 5.49
N VAL A 79 7.40 5.94 5.24
CA VAL A 79 7.41 4.88 6.25
C VAL A 79 8.73 4.14 6.07
N ASN A 80 9.66 4.41 6.99
CA ASN A 80 10.99 3.81 6.99
C ASN A 80 11.09 2.76 8.09
N THR A 81 11.67 1.62 7.75
CA THR A 81 11.89 0.54 8.70
C THR A 81 13.30 -0.04 8.48
N LYS A 82 13.95 -0.52 9.56
CA LYS A 82 15.31 -1.05 9.55
C LYS A 82 15.29 -2.55 9.85
N VAL A 83 15.85 -3.35 8.96
CA VAL A 83 16.03 -4.81 9.08
C VAL A 83 17.46 -5.06 9.58
N ASP A 84 17.62 -5.42 10.85
CA ASP A 84 18.92 -5.79 11.41
C ASP A 84 19.24 -7.29 11.22
N SER A 85 18.24 -8.14 10.93
CA SER A 85 18.45 -9.56 10.58
C SER A 85 17.33 -10.17 9.70
N VAL A 86 17.62 -11.29 9.03
CA VAL A 86 16.64 -12.04 8.20
C VAL A 86 15.51 -12.66 9.03
N ALA A 87 15.77 -13.01 10.31
CA ALA A 87 14.76 -13.55 11.20
C ALA A 87 13.68 -12.52 11.59
N ASP A 88 14.04 -11.23 11.52
CA ASP A 88 13.13 -10.12 11.82
C ASP A 88 12.32 -9.69 10.58
N ALA A 89 12.55 -10.30 9.42
CA ALA A 89 11.99 -9.85 8.14
C ALA A 89 10.45 -9.98 8.05
N GLU A 90 9.83 -10.97 8.71
CA GLU A 90 8.36 -11.11 8.71
C GLU A 90 7.69 -10.05 9.60
N GLN A 91 8.13 -9.93 10.86
CA GLN A 91 7.63 -8.90 11.78
C GLN A 91 7.83 -7.49 11.21
N TYR A 92 8.97 -7.27 10.55
CA TYR A 92 9.30 -6.05 9.82
C TYR A 92 8.30 -5.67 8.72
N LYS A 93 7.77 -6.66 7.98
CA LYS A 93 6.78 -6.39 6.92
C LYS A 93 5.45 -5.98 7.53
N GLU A 94 5.05 -6.65 8.61
CA GLU A 94 3.82 -6.34 9.32
C GLU A 94 3.85 -4.91 9.85
N GLU A 95 4.94 -4.50 10.51
CA GLU A 95 5.14 -3.11 10.99
C GLU A 95 5.08 -2.08 9.85
N MET A 96 5.63 -2.41 8.68
CA MET A 96 5.57 -1.51 7.51
C MET A 96 4.15 -1.39 6.95
N TYR A 97 3.41 -2.49 6.84
CA TYR A 97 2.03 -2.49 6.35
C TYR A 97 1.10 -1.77 7.33
N GLU A 98 1.26 -2.02 8.62
CA GLU A 98 0.55 -1.31 9.68
C GLU A 98 0.86 0.18 9.63
N GLY A 99 2.14 0.57 9.53
CA GLY A 99 2.56 1.98 9.47
C GLY A 99 1.97 2.74 8.28
N ILE A 100 1.81 2.09 7.11
CA ILE A 100 1.12 2.69 5.96
C ILE A 100 -0.38 2.84 6.23
N SER A 101 -1.00 1.82 6.83
CA SER A 101 -2.41 1.84 7.20
C SER A 101 -2.72 2.95 8.22
N GLU A 102 -1.84 3.13 9.21
CA GLU A 102 -1.90 4.20 10.20
C GLU A 102 -1.71 5.57 9.56
N LEU A 103 -0.71 5.72 8.67
CA LEU A 103 -0.49 6.95 7.93
C LEU A 103 -1.74 7.33 7.14
N LEU A 104 -2.30 6.42 6.34
CA LEU A 104 -3.52 6.68 5.57
C LEU A 104 -4.72 7.02 6.47
N SER A 105 -4.83 6.37 7.63
CA SER A 105 -5.90 6.64 8.61
C SER A 105 -5.75 8.01 9.31
N SER A 106 -4.53 8.55 9.35
CA SER A 106 -4.25 9.89 9.91
C SER A 106 -4.54 11.04 8.95
N LEU A 107 -4.66 10.73 7.66
CA LEU A 107 -4.97 11.70 6.62
C LEU A 107 -6.47 12.02 6.56
N SER A 108 -6.84 13.16 5.99
CA SER A 108 -8.23 13.39 5.61
C SER A 108 -8.65 12.39 4.51
N ASP A 109 -9.95 12.10 4.42
CA ASP A 109 -10.47 11.16 3.43
C ASP A 109 -10.08 11.59 1.99
N GLU A 110 -10.06 12.89 1.73
CA GLU A 110 -9.60 13.45 0.44
C GLU A 110 -8.12 13.24 0.19
N GLN A 111 -7.28 13.42 1.22
CA GLN A 111 -5.83 13.20 1.11
C GLN A 111 -5.50 11.72 0.92
N ALA A 112 -6.10 10.85 1.73
CA ALA A 112 -5.90 9.41 1.67
C ALA A 112 -6.39 8.82 0.34
N ALA A 113 -7.61 9.18 -0.09
CA ALA A 113 -8.18 8.67 -1.34
C ALA A 113 -7.38 9.11 -2.58
N ARG A 114 -6.75 10.29 -2.53
CA ARG A 114 -5.94 10.84 -3.63
C ARG A 114 -4.45 10.58 -3.49
N SER A 115 -4.05 9.82 -2.48
CA SER A 115 -2.66 9.45 -2.28
C SER A 115 -2.16 8.45 -3.33
N GLU A 116 -0.85 8.41 -3.50
CA GLU A 116 -0.14 7.42 -4.31
C GLU A 116 0.90 6.73 -3.43
N ILE A 117 1.09 5.42 -3.64
CA ILE A 117 2.04 4.61 -2.88
C ILE A 117 3.07 4.03 -3.83
N ALA A 118 4.36 4.20 -3.52
CA ALA A 118 5.43 3.44 -4.13
C ALA A 118 6.27 2.74 -3.06
N ALA A 119 6.51 1.45 -3.27
CA ALA A 119 7.43 0.67 -2.46
C ALA A 119 8.79 0.60 -3.17
N THR A 120 9.87 0.84 -2.43
CA THR A 120 11.23 0.59 -2.91
C THR A 120 11.70 -0.80 -2.53
N ALA A 121 12.54 -1.41 -3.36
CA ALA A 121 13.14 -2.71 -3.05
C ALA A 121 14.04 -2.60 -1.81
N CYS A 122 13.98 -3.60 -0.91
CA CYS A 122 14.84 -3.64 0.26
C CYS A 122 16.31 -3.67 -0.16
N LYS A 123 17.08 -2.65 0.25
CA LYS A 123 18.52 -2.56 -0.02
C LYS A 123 19.26 -2.31 1.28
N ASN A 124 20.27 -3.14 1.57
CA ASN A 124 21.08 -3.07 2.78
C ASN A 124 20.26 -3.11 4.09
N GLY A 125 19.15 -3.86 4.11
CA GLY A 125 18.26 -3.95 5.27
C GLY A 125 17.32 -2.75 5.44
N TYR A 126 17.18 -1.88 4.45
CA TYR A 126 16.18 -0.81 4.46
C TYR A 126 15.20 -1.01 3.31
N ALA A 127 13.91 -1.07 3.61
CA ALA A 127 12.87 -0.76 2.64
C ALA A 127 12.14 0.51 3.08
N THR A 128 11.90 1.38 2.12
CA THR A 128 11.10 2.58 2.29
C THR A 128 9.85 2.43 1.43
N VAL A 129 8.70 2.64 2.04
CA VAL A 129 7.47 2.90 1.30
C VAL A 129 7.18 4.37 1.41
N THR A 130 7.06 5.01 0.26
CA THR A 130 6.71 6.42 0.16
C THR A 130 5.24 6.52 -0.21
N VAL A 131 4.51 7.32 0.57
CA VAL A 131 3.14 7.74 0.27
C VAL A 131 3.18 9.23 -0.09
N TRP A 132 2.76 9.58 -1.30
CA TRP A 132 2.53 10.97 -1.68
C TRP A 132 1.05 11.29 -1.52
N TYR A 133 0.73 12.41 -0.89
CA TYR A 133 -0.66 12.86 -0.73
C TYR A 133 -0.76 14.37 -0.88
N PRO A 134 -1.91 14.92 -1.33
CA PRO A 134 -2.05 16.36 -1.52
C PRO A 134 -1.98 17.11 -0.17
N ALA A 135 -1.26 18.23 -0.13
CA ALA A 135 -1.25 19.11 1.04
C ALA A 135 -2.62 19.76 1.25
N GLU A 136 -3.25 20.15 0.14
CA GLU A 136 -4.56 20.78 0.06
C GLU A 136 -5.32 20.22 -1.15
N VAL A 137 -6.62 20.01 -0.99
CA VAL A 137 -7.54 19.63 -2.07
C VAL A 137 -8.46 20.84 -2.31
N LEU A 138 -8.33 21.46 -3.50
CA LEU A 138 -9.01 22.70 -3.89
C LEU A 138 -10.13 22.44 -4.92
#